data_AF-A0A8J4FRK7-F1
#
_entry.id   AF-A0A8J4FRK7-F1
#
_cell.length_a   1.000
_cell.length_b   1.000
_cell.length_c   1.000
_cell.angle_alpha   90.00
_cell.angle_beta   90.00
_cell.angle_gamma   90.00
#
_symmetry.space_group_name_H-M   'P 1'
#
loop_
_entity.id
_entity.type
_entity.pdbx_description
1 polymer ?
#
loop_
_entity_poly.entity_id
_entity_poly.type
_entity_poly.pdbx_seq_one_letter_code
_entity_poly.pdbx_strand_id
1 'polypeptide(L)'
;MLPEMVQVADLQCGAEWFLVDELNEMMEGRGLGTVTYISEAVSRLHNKFTSFAEKQELREVLVDLFKNQLGSEQHATSAIAQWPVLMKWRRQRVAFAHPLGDKDVVDPMKLNTLKAQVQQAPAYAPVRDAALALIVAAEKMPVM
;
A
#
# COMPACT_ATOMS: atom_id res chain seq x y z
N MET A 1 -18.05 10.26 1.88
CA MET A 1 -16.93 9.55 1.25
C MET A 1 -17.51 8.61 0.21
N LEU A 2 -16.87 8.43 -0.95
CA LEU A 2 -17.36 7.50 -1.97
C LEU A 2 -17.17 6.03 -1.51
N PRO A 3 -18.06 5.09 -1.86
CA PRO A 3 -17.94 3.68 -1.46
C PRO A 3 -16.58 3.05 -1.80
N GLU A 4 -16.02 3.38 -2.95
CA GLU A 4 -14.73 2.90 -3.45
C GLU A 4 -13.57 3.33 -2.55
N MET A 5 -13.64 4.56 -2.04
CA MET A 5 -12.64 5.09 -1.11
C MET A 5 -12.68 4.37 0.23
N VAL A 6 -13.89 4.02 0.69
CA VAL A 6 -14.08 3.28 1.96
C VAL A 6 -13.47 1.88 1.85
N GLN A 7 -13.77 1.16 0.76
CA GLN A 7 -13.28 -0.22 0.57
C GLN A 7 -11.76 -0.30 0.56
N VAL A 8 -11.10 0.58 -0.21
CA VAL A 8 -9.63 0.59 -0.31
C VAL A 8 -8.97 1.10 0.98
N ALA A 9 -9.58 2.07 1.67
CA ALA A 9 -9.07 2.55 2.96
C ALA A 9 -9.17 1.48 4.06
N ASP A 10 -10.28 0.74 4.11
CA ASP A 10 -10.47 -0.34 5.08
C ASP A 10 -9.50 -1.50 4.77
N LEU A 11 -9.29 -1.83 3.50
CA LEU A 11 -8.27 -2.79 3.07
C LEU A 11 -6.86 -2.37 3.52
N GLN A 12 -6.50 -1.10 3.34
CA GLN A 12 -5.19 -0.61 3.77
C GLN A 12 -4.97 -0.82 5.27
N CYS A 13 -5.97 -0.56 6.10
CA CYS A 13 -5.86 -0.74 7.55
C CYS A 13 -5.53 -2.20 7.94
N GLY A 14 -6.05 -3.17 7.19
CA GLY A 14 -5.83 -4.59 7.46
C GLY A 14 -4.62 -5.21 6.77
N ALA A 15 -4.22 -4.72 5.59
CA ALA A 15 -3.22 -5.37 4.74
C ALA A 15 -1.86 -4.66 4.65
N GLU A 16 -1.77 -3.37 5.06
CA GLU A 16 -0.52 -2.61 4.93
C GLU A 16 0.64 -3.23 5.73
N TRP A 17 0.37 -3.87 6.86
CA TRP A 17 1.42 -4.43 7.72
C TRP A 17 2.23 -5.53 7.04
N PHE A 18 1.61 -6.40 6.23
CA PHE A 18 2.33 -7.41 5.45
C PHE A 18 3.32 -6.79 4.47
N LEU A 19 2.94 -5.68 3.83
CA LEU A 19 3.85 -4.95 2.94
C LEU A 19 4.97 -4.27 3.74
N VAL A 20 4.70 -3.82 4.96
CA VAL A 20 5.71 -3.21 5.84
C VAL A 20 6.71 -4.25 6.33
N ASP A 21 6.29 -5.46 6.67
CA ASP A 21 7.18 -6.55 7.05
C ASP A 21 8.11 -6.93 5.89
N GLU A 22 7.55 -7.19 4.69
CA GLU A 22 8.35 -7.46 3.48
C GLU A 22 9.29 -6.29 3.16
N LEU A 23 8.82 -5.04 3.29
CA LEU A 23 9.64 -3.85 3.07
C LEU A 23 10.82 -3.79 4.06
N ASN A 24 10.58 -4.01 5.34
CA ASN A 24 11.59 -3.88 6.38
C ASN A 24 12.69 -4.94 6.22
N GLU A 25 12.36 -6.17 5.85
CA GLU A 25 13.34 -7.21 5.52
C GLU A 25 14.25 -6.77 4.35
N MET A 26 13.66 -6.21 3.29
CA MET A 26 14.42 -5.72 2.14
C MET A 26 15.27 -4.50 2.49
N MET A 27 14.76 -3.59 3.32
CA MET A 27 15.48 -2.39 3.78
C MET A 27 16.68 -2.76 4.66
N GLU A 28 16.53 -3.70 5.58
CA GLU A 28 17.62 -4.17 6.45
C GLU A 28 18.75 -4.78 5.61
N GLY A 29 18.41 -5.61 4.61
CA GLY A 29 19.38 -6.17 3.66
C GLY A 29 20.19 -5.14 2.88
N ARG A 30 19.69 -3.90 2.76
CA ARG A 30 20.38 -2.77 2.10
C ARG A 30 20.96 -1.74 3.07
N GLY A 31 20.94 -2.01 4.38
CA GLY A 31 21.44 -1.09 5.42
C GLY A 31 20.59 0.17 5.60
N LEU A 32 19.32 0.13 5.20
CA LEU A 32 18.35 1.21 5.41
C LEU A 32 17.62 1.01 6.75
N GLY A 33 17.28 2.11 7.43
CA GLY A 33 16.53 2.04 8.69
C GLY A 33 15.05 1.68 8.45
N THR A 34 14.48 0.81 9.26
CA THR A 34 13.09 0.33 9.15
C THR A 34 12.05 1.46 9.22
N VAL A 35 10.82 1.13 8.82
CA VAL A 35 9.66 2.03 8.82
C VAL A 35 8.45 1.35 9.48
N THR A 36 7.52 2.17 9.98
CA THR A 36 6.24 1.66 10.52
C THR A 36 5.15 1.59 9.45
N TYR A 37 5.25 2.42 8.41
CA TYR A 37 4.27 2.52 7.34
C TYR A 37 4.97 2.70 5.99
N ILE A 38 4.36 2.20 4.92
CA ILE A 38 4.85 2.45 3.55
C ILE A 38 4.89 3.96 3.26
N SER A 39 3.93 4.71 3.79
CA SER A 39 3.89 6.18 3.63
C SER A 39 5.11 6.90 4.20
N GLU A 40 5.75 6.33 5.22
CA GLU A 40 7.00 6.87 5.78
C GLU A 40 8.14 6.69 4.79
N ALA A 41 8.31 5.49 4.23
CA ALA A 41 9.30 5.20 3.18
C ALA A 41 9.09 6.11 1.95
N VAL A 42 7.86 6.25 1.47
CA VAL A 42 7.53 7.16 0.35
C VAL A 42 7.87 8.61 0.70
N SER A 43 7.62 9.05 1.94
CA SER A 43 7.95 10.41 2.38
C SER A 43 9.47 10.65 2.44
N ARG A 44 10.27 9.65 2.82
CA ARG A 44 11.74 9.73 2.85
C ARG A 44 12.34 9.99 1.47
N LEU A 45 11.72 9.51 0.38
CA LEU A 45 12.14 9.82 -1.00
C LEU A 45 12.16 11.34 -1.29
N HIS A 46 11.27 12.10 -0.65
CA HIS A 46 11.14 13.54 -0.83
C HIS A 46 11.82 14.36 0.28
N ASN A 47 12.39 13.71 1.30
CA ASN A 47 13.01 14.39 2.42
C ASN A 47 14.32 15.08 2.00
N LYS A 48 14.46 16.38 2.29
CA LYS A 48 15.66 17.16 1.94
C LYS A 48 16.93 16.75 2.71
N PHE A 49 16.78 16.05 3.84
CA PHE A 49 17.89 15.63 4.69
C PHE A 49 18.41 14.23 4.36
N THR A 50 17.69 13.47 3.54
CA THR A 50 18.11 12.14 3.08
C THR A 50 19.08 12.27 1.90
N SER A 51 20.21 11.57 1.97
CA SER A 51 21.24 11.61 0.92
C SER A 51 20.69 11.11 -0.42
N PHE A 52 21.31 11.53 -1.53
CA PHE A 52 20.91 11.05 -2.86
C PHE A 52 21.05 9.53 -2.98
N ALA A 53 22.15 8.97 -2.48
CA ALA A 53 22.41 7.53 -2.51
C ALA A 53 21.34 6.75 -1.73
N GLU A 54 21.01 7.20 -0.50
CA GLU A 54 19.97 6.56 0.31
C GLU A 54 18.58 6.65 -0.34
N LYS A 55 18.25 7.77 -1.00
CA LYS A 55 17.00 7.87 -1.78
C LYS A 55 16.96 6.92 -2.95
N GLN A 56 18.09 6.69 -3.61
CA GLN A 56 18.18 5.78 -4.73
C GLN A 56 17.97 4.33 -4.25
N GLU A 57 18.67 3.92 -3.19
CA GLU A 57 18.47 2.60 -2.57
C GLU A 57 17.03 2.41 -2.09
N LEU A 58 16.45 3.40 -1.42
CA LEU A 58 15.07 3.34 -0.96
C LEU A 58 14.07 3.23 -2.12
N ARG A 59 14.33 3.93 -3.23
CA ARG A 59 13.51 3.85 -4.44
C ARG A 59 13.58 2.45 -5.03
N GLU A 60 14.78 1.88 -5.14
CA GLU A 60 14.96 0.53 -5.68
C GLU A 60 14.25 -0.51 -4.81
N VAL A 61 14.39 -0.43 -3.48
CA VAL A 61 13.68 -1.32 -2.56
C VAL A 61 12.16 -1.20 -2.71
N LEU A 62 11.62 0.03 -2.79
CA LEU A 62 10.18 0.23 -3.00
C LEU A 62 9.71 -0.30 -4.35
N VAL A 63 10.50 -0.09 -5.42
CA VAL A 63 10.20 -0.61 -6.75
C VAL A 63 10.21 -2.13 -6.73
N ASP A 64 11.22 -2.77 -6.14
CA ASP A 64 11.32 -4.22 -6.02
C ASP A 64 10.15 -4.80 -5.22
N LEU A 65 9.79 -4.19 -4.09
CA LEU A 65 8.63 -4.59 -3.27
C LEU A 65 7.35 -4.61 -4.11
N PHE A 66 7.02 -3.49 -4.76
CA PHE A 66 5.78 -3.40 -5.53
C PHE A 66 5.83 -4.20 -6.83
N LYS A 67 7.01 -4.38 -7.42
CA LYS A 67 7.20 -5.25 -8.59
C LYS A 67 6.96 -6.72 -8.22
N ASN A 68 7.36 -7.15 -7.02
CA ASN A 68 7.04 -8.48 -6.51
C ASN A 68 5.52 -8.69 -6.31
N GLN A 69 4.76 -7.64 -6.00
CA GLN A 69 3.29 -7.72 -5.91
C GLN A 69 2.60 -7.64 -7.28
N LEU A 70 3.08 -6.78 -8.19
CA LEU A 70 2.36 -6.38 -9.40
C LEU A 70 2.93 -6.94 -10.69
N GLY A 71 4.11 -7.57 -10.65
CA GLY A 71 4.79 -8.18 -11.80
C GLY A 71 5.39 -7.19 -12.81
N SER A 72 5.36 -5.89 -12.53
CA SER A 72 5.82 -4.85 -13.47
C SER A 72 6.38 -3.63 -12.75
N GLU A 73 7.51 -3.13 -13.26
CA GLU A 73 8.17 -1.92 -12.77
C GLU A 73 7.34 -0.66 -13.02
N GLN A 74 6.60 -0.62 -14.13
CA GLN A 74 5.68 0.49 -14.42
C GLN A 74 4.57 0.55 -13.38
N HIS A 75 3.95 -0.59 -13.07
CA HIS A 75 2.92 -0.68 -12.04
C HIS A 75 3.49 -0.39 -10.65
N ALA A 76 4.71 -0.83 -10.36
CA ALA A 76 5.41 -0.51 -9.11
C ALA A 76 5.64 0.99 -8.92
N THR A 77 6.19 1.66 -9.94
CA THR A 77 6.43 3.12 -9.91
C THR A 77 5.13 3.89 -9.75
N SER A 78 4.07 3.43 -10.41
CA SER A 78 2.73 3.98 -10.30
C SER A 78 2.16 3.81 -8.88
N ALA A 79 2.30 2.63 -8.27
CA ALA A 79 1.86 2.38 -6.90
C ALA A 79 2.55 3.32 -5.88
N ILE A 80 3.86 3.54 -6.02
CA ILE A 80 4.62 4.49 -5.19
C ILE A 80 4.04 5.90 -5.31
N ALA A 81 3.79 6.37 -6.54
CA ALA A 81 3.25 7.70 -6.80
C ALA A 81 1.80 7.88 -6.30
N GLN A 82 1.03 6.80 -6.29
CA GLN A 82 -0.37 6.78 -5.84
C GLN A 82 -0.52 6.70 -4.31
N TRP A 83 0.51 6.20 -3.59
CA TRP A 83 0.45 5.98 -2.14
C TRP A 83 0.02 7.20 -1.31
N PRO A 84 0.46 8.44 -1.62
CA PRO A 84 -0.01 9.63 -0.92
C PRO A 84 -1.53 9.88 -1.06
N VAL A 85 -2.12 9.52 -2.20
CA VAL A 85 -3.57 9.63 -2.44
C VAL A 85 -4.32 8.58 -1.63
N LEU A 86 -3.83 7.35 -1.63
CA LEU A 86 -4.34 6.26 -0.79
C LEU A 86 -4.35 6.67 0.70
N MET A 87 -3.25 7.26 1.20
CA MET A 87 -3.18 7.80 2.57
C MET A 87 -4.18 8.92 2.84
N LYS A 88 -4.51 9.75 1.84
CA LYS A 88 -5.56 10.76 1.97
C LYS A 88 -6.93 10.10 2.17
N TRP A 89 -7.22 9.03 1.44
CA TRP A 89 -8.46 8.27 1.58
C TRP A 89 -8.55 7.64 2.98
N ARG A 90 -7.49 6.99 3.45
CA ARG A 90 -7.41 6.44 4.81
C ARG A 90 -7.63 7.49 5.89
N ARG A 91 -6.95 8.64 5.81
CA ARG A 91 -7.14 9.73 6.79
C ARG A 91 -8.58 10.23 6.85
N GLN A 92 -9.21 10.40 5.69
CA GLN A 92 -10.62 10.77 5.64
C GLN A 92 -11.49 9.68 6.28
N ARG A 93 -11.21 8.39 6.00
CA ARG A 93 -12.00 7.26 6.51
C ARG A 93 -11.94 7.15 8.03
N VAL A 94 -10.75 7.32 8.59
CA VAL A 94 -10.49 7.33 10.04
C VAL A 94 -11.16 8.54 10.70
N ALA A 95 -11.15 9.72 10.06
CA ALA A 95 -11.82 10.90 10.59
C ALA A 95 -13.35 10.77 10.67
N PHE A 96 -13.97 9.93 9.81
CA PHE A 96 -15.41 9.74 9.77
C PHE A 96 -15.91 8.56 10.63
N ALA A 97 -15.05 7.69 11.15
CA ALA A 97 -15.46 6.56 11.98
C ALA A 97 -14.59 6.41 13.24
N HIS A 98 -15.22 6.54 14.41
CA HIS A 98 -14.69 6.09 15.70
C HIS A 98 -15.12 4.63 15.98
N PRO A 99 -14.38 3.93 16.87
CA PRO A 99 -13.24 3.08 16.51
C PRO A 99 -13.64 1.97 15.53
N LEU A 100 -12.67 1.49 14.73
CA LEU A 100 -12.82 0.30 13.88
C LEU A 100 -13.18 -0.90 14.76
N GLY A 101 -14.47 -1.17 14.95
CA GLY A 101 -14.96 -2.34 15.67
C GLY A 101 -14.53 -3.59 14.93
N ASP A 102 -13.72 -4.41 15.60
CA ASP A 102 -13.32 -5.79 15.31
C ASP A 102 -13.87 -6.35 14.00
N LYS A 103 -13.13 -6.22 12.89
CA LYS A 103 -13.27 -7.08 11.71
C LYS A 103 -11.93 -7.25 11.00
N ASP A 104 -10.99 -7.90 11.67
CA ASP A 104 -9.74 -8.43 11.11
C ASP A 104 -9.96 -9.61 10.13
N VAL A 105 -11.09 -9.64 9.42
CA VAL A 105 -11.39 -10.72 8.47
C VAL A 105 -11.61 -10.12 7.10
N VAL A 106 -10.53 -10.12 6.32
CA VAL A 106 -10.59 -9.85 4.90
C VAL A 106 -11.20 -11.08 4.22
N ASP A 107 -12.46 -10.97 3.82
CA ASP A 107 -13.19 -12.04 3.13
C ASP A 107 -12.61 -12.28 1.71
N PRO A 108 -12.08 -13.48 1.40
CA PRO A 108 -11.46 -13.77 0.11
C PRO A 108 -12.40 -13.59 -1.09
N MET A 109 -13.71 -13.84 -0.95
CA MET A 109 -14.67 -13.60 -2.04
C MET A 109 -14.85 -12.09 -2.30
N LYS A 110 -14.78 -11.26 -1.25
CA LYS A 110 -14.80 -9.81 -1.39
C LYS A 110 -13.52 -9.28 -2.01
N LEU A 111 -12.37 -9.88 -1.73
CA LEU A 111 -11.09 -9.53 -2.36
C LEU A 111 -11.11 -9.74 -3.88
N ASN A 112 -11.56 -10.90 -4.35
CA ASN A 112 -11.64 -11.18 -5.79
C ASN A 112 -12.58 -10.19 -6.52
N THR A 113 -13.72 -9.88 -5.90
CA THR A 113 -14.65 -8.88 -6.43
C THR A 113 -14.02 -7.48 -6.45
N LEU A 114 -13.34 -7.09 -5.37
CA LEU A 114 -12.65 -5.80 -5.28
C LEU A 114 -11.52 -5.69 -6.32
N LYS A 115 -10.76 -6.78 -6.54
CA LYS A 115 -9.71 -6.85 -7.57
C LYS A 115 -10.25 -6.56 -8.96
N ALA A 116 -11.35 -7.21 -9.34
CA ALA A 116 -12.00 -6.97 -10.62
C ALA A 116 -12.49 -5.52 -10.75
N GLN A 117 -13.08 -4.96 -9.68
CA GLN A 117 -13.54 -3.57 -9.65
C GLN A 117 -12.38 -2.57 -9.77
N VAL A 118 -11.29 -2.75 -9.03
CA VAL A 118 -10.10 -1.88 -9.06
C VAL A 118 -9.48 -1.84 -10.46
N GLN A 119 -9.43 -2.98 -11.14
CA GLN A 119 -8.90 -3.07 -12.51
C GLN A 119 -9.73 -2.28 -13.53
N GLN A 120 -11.06 -2.24 -13.38
CA GLN A 120 -11.95 -1.76 -14.43
C GLN A 120 -12.61 -0.42 -14.13
N ALA A 121 -12.99 -0.14 -12.88
CA ALA A 121 -13.81 1.01 -12.55
C ALA A 121 -12.97 2.31 -12.53
N PRO A 122 -13.45 3.39 -13.19
CA PRO A 122 -12.73 4.68 -13.24
C PRO A 122 -12.48 5.31 -11.87
N ALA A 123 -13.34 5.04 -10.89
CA ALA A 123 -13.22 5.57 -9.53
C ALA A 123 -11.91 5.16 -8.84
N TYR A 124 -11.34 3.99 -9.19
CA TYR A 124 -10.07 3.52 -8.62
C TYR A 124 -8.84 4.00 -9.39
N ALA A 125 -8.99 4.64 -10.56
CA ALA A 125 -7.85 5.08 -11.37
C ALA A 125 -6.77 5.87 -10.59
N PRO A 126 -7.11 6.75 -9.61
CA PRO A 126 -6.10 7.49 -8.85
C PRO A 126 -5.25 6.64 -7.89
N VAL A 127 -5.66 5.42 -7.56
CA VAL A 127 -4.99 4.55 -6.58
C VAL A 127 -4.87 3.09 -7.05
N ARG A 128 -5.10 2.82 -8.33
CA ARG A 128 -5.31 1.47 -8.86
C ARG A 128 -4.18 0.52 -8.51
N ASP A 129 -2.94 0.91 -8.78
CA ASP A 129 -1.77 0.04 -8.60
C ASP A 129 -1.44 -0.12 -7.11
N ALA A 130 -1.58 0.95 -6.32
CA ALA A 130 -1.45 0.88 -4.87
C ALA A 130 -2.51 -0.04 -4.24
N ALA A 131 -3.77 0.05 -4.68
CA ALA A 131 -4.85 -0.81 -4.25
C ALA A 131 -4.64 -2.26 -4.67
N LEU A 132 -4.15 -2.52 -5.89
CA LEU A 132 -3.79 -3.87 -6.33
C LEU A 132 -2.68 -4.48 -5.48
N ALA A 133 -1.65 -3.70 -5.11
CA ALA A 133 -0.59 -4.17 -4.24
C ALA A 133 -1.14 -4.56 -2.85
N LEU A 134 -2.05 -3.76 -2.29
CA LEU A 134 -2.76 -4.10 -1.05
C LEU A 134 -3.62 -5.35 -1.18
N ILE A 135 -4.28 -5.56 -2.31
CA ILE A 135 -5.09 -6.76 -2.56
C ILE A 135 -4.19 -8.00 -2.59
N VAL A 136 -3.05 -7.94 -3.28
CA VAL A 136 -2.10 -9.06 -3.34
C VAL A 136 -1.50 -9.35 -1.95
N ALA A 137 -1.19 -8.30 -1.18
CA ALA A 137 -0.78 -8.48 0.22
C ALA A 137 -1.88 -9.14 1.06
N ALA A 138 -3.14 -8.72 0.85
CA ALA A 138 -4.30 -9.28 1.53
C ALA A 138 -4.57 -10.75 1.16
N GLU A 139 -4.27 -11.15 -0.08
CA GLU A 139 -4.36 -12.54 -0.55
C GLU A 139 -3.35 -13.48 0.14
N LYS A 140 -2.24 -12.93 0.67
CA LYS A 140 -1.21 -13.68 1.41
C LYS A 140 -1.54 -13.83 2.90
N MET A 141 -2.54 -13.11 3.42
CA MET A 141 -2.90 -13.17 4.83
C MET A 141 -3.47 -14.57 5.17
N PRO A 142 -3.02 -15.22 6.25
CA PRO A 142 -3.62 -16.46 6.69
C PRO A 142 -5.08 -16.19 7.08
N VAL A 143 -6.01 -16.95 6.50
CA VAL A 143 -7.40 -16.97 6.96
C VAL A 143 -7.39 -17.64 8.34
N MET A 144 -7.53 -16.85 9.40
CA MET A 144 -7.71 -17.37 10.76
C MET A 144 -9.17 -17.76 11.01
#